data_AF-A0A848S502-F1
#
_entry.id   AF-A0A848S502-F1
#
_cell.length_a   1.000
_cell.length_b   1.000
_cell.length_c   1.000
_cell.angle_alpha   90.00
_cell.angle_beta   90.00
_cell.angle_gamma   90.00
#
_symmetry.space_group_name_H-M   'P 1'
#
loop_
_entity.id
_entity.type
_entity.pdbx_description
1 polymer ?
#
loop_
_entity_poly.entity_id
_entity_poly.type
_entity_poly.pdbx_seq_one_letter_code
_entity_poly.pdbx_strand_id
1 'polypeptide(L)'
;MSIIINIHARQILDSRGNPTVEVDVVTENDILGRAAVPSGASTGEHEAVELRDGGKAYMGKGVLKAVDNVNSIIAQELLGVSVFEQNLIDQMMIDLDGTKNKSKLGANAILGVSLAVAKAAAGELGLPLYRYVGGVSANTLPLPMMNIINGGSHSDAPIAFQEFMVMPVKAKNFTHAMQMGTEIFHNLKKVLHDRNLSTAVGDEGGFAPNLEGGTEDALDTIAKAVKNAGYKFGDEVKIALDCAAAEFFVNGKYDYKKFEGDTGVVRTSKEQAEYLAELASKYPIISIEDGMDENDWDGWKYLTELIGDKVQLVGDDLFVTNVERLSRGIEEGIANSILIKVNQIGTLTETIAAVNMAHNAGYTSVMSHRSGETEDNTIADLAVALNTGQIKTGSASRSDRMAKYNQLLRIEEELGEIAYFPQEKAFKIK
;
A
#
# COMPACT_ATOMS: atom_id res chain seq x y z
N MET A 1 10.54 -4.55 32.10
CA MET A 1 11.91 -5.04 31.88
C MET A 1 11.93 -5.59 30.46
N SER A 2 12.60 -4.93 29.53
CA SER A 2 12.24 -4.91 28.10
C SER A 2 13.20 -5.71 27.21
N ILE A 3 13.88 -6.70 27.77
CA ILE A 3 14.90 -7.49 27.07
C ILE A 3 14.27 -8.60 26.23
N ILE A 4 14.74 -8.78 24.99
CA ILE A 4 14.37 -9.89 24.11
C ILE A 4 14.99 -11.19 24.63
N ILE A 5 14.15 -12.17 24.93
CA ILE A 5 14.58 -13.51 25.39
C ILE A 5 14.29 -14.62 24.38
N ASN A 6 13.43 -14.37 23.39
CA ASN A 6 13.13 -15.33 22.34
C ASN A 6 12.66 -14.63 21.06
N ILE A 7 13.15 -15.11 19.92
CA ILE A 7 12.66 -14.76 18.59
C ILE A 7 12.40 -16.07 17.86
N HIS A 8 11.20 -16.22 17.30
CA HIS A 8 10.83 -17.42 16.56
C HIS A 8 10.05 -17.08 15.30
N ALA A 9 10.52 -17.56 14.16
CA ALA A 9 9.82 -17.49 12.89
C ALA A 9 9.20 -18.81 12.49
N ARG A 10 8.10 -18.71 11.73
CA ARG A 10 7.41 -19.82 11.09
C ARG A 10 6.90 -19.43 9.71
N GLN A 11 6.67 -20.45 8.89
CA GLN A 11 6.00 -20.28 7.61
C GLN A 11 4.48 -20.35 7.81
N ILE A 12 3.76 -19.33 7.36
CA ILE A 12 2.29 -19.31 7.25
C ILE A 12 1.89 -19.09 5.79
N LEU A 13 0.60 -18.87 5.50
CA LEU A 13 0.10 -18.57 4.16
C LEU A 13 -0.48 -17.15 4.11
N ASP A 14 -0.21 -16.44 3.00
CA ASP A 14 -0.82 -15.16 2.67
C ASP A 14 -2.25 -15.35 2.11
N SER A 15 -2.92 -14.24 1.82
CA SER A 15 -4.30 -14.21 1.32
C SER A 15 -4.49 -14.77 -0.10
N ARG A 16 -3.39 -15.08 -0.79
CA ARG A 16 -3.35 -15.75 -2.10
C ARG A 16 -2.95 -17.23 -1.97
N GLY A 17 -2.74 -17.73 -0.75
CA GLY A 17 -2.30 -19.08 -0.47
C GLY A 17 -0.83 -19.35 -0.75
N ASN A 18 0.00 -18.31 -0.91
CA ASN A 18 1.45 -18.45 -1.01
C ASN A 18 2.08 -18.43 0.39
N PRO A 19 3.20 -19.15 0.60
CA PRO A 19 3.95 -19.04 1.84
C PRO A 19 4.43 -17.62 2.16
N THR A 20 4.41 -17.23 3.43
CA THR A 20 5.06 -16.03 3.96
C THR A 20 5.62 -16.25 5.36
N VAL A 21 6.41 -15.30 5.86
CA VAL A 21 7.08 -15.34 7.17
C VAL A 21 6.20 -14.70 8.23
N GLU A 22 6.02 -15.39 9.35
CA GLU A 22 5.49 -14.83 10.61
C GLU A 22 6.57 -14.94 11.69
N VAL A 23 6.75 -13.89 12.49
CA VAL A 23 7.74 -13.82 13.56
C VAL A 23 7.05 -13.46 14.88
N ASP A 24 7.44 -14.19 15.93
CA ASP A 24 7.16 -13.90 17.33
C ASP A 24 8.43 -13.38 18.01
N VAL A 25 8.32 -12.28 18.75
CA VAL A 25 9.34 -11.75 19.67
C VAL A 25 8.76 -11.76 21.06
N VAL A 26 9.46 -12.38 22.02
CA VAL A 26 9.03 -12.46 23.42
C VAL A 26 10.06 -11.78 24.32
N THR A 27 9.56 -10.94 25.23
CA THR A 27 10.36 -10.25 26.23
C THR A 27 10.48 -11.04 27.53
N GLU A 28 11.38 -10.63 28.42
CA GLU A 28 11.54 -11.22 29.76
C GLU A 28 10.32 -11.08 30.68
N ASN A 29 9.34 -10.21 30.36
CA ASN A 29 8.04 -10.17 31.06
C ASN A 29 6.95 -10.98 30.34
N ASP A 30 7.33 -11.91 29.47
CA ASP A 30 6.41 -12.73 28.67
C ASP A 30 5.49 -11.92 27.74
N ILE A 31 5.88 -10.70 27.36
CA ILE A 31 5.14 -9.91 26.36
C ILE A 31 5.50 -10.42 24.96
N LEU A 32 4.47 -10.79 24.20
CA LEU A 32 4.59 -11.26 22.83
C LEU A 32 4.24 -10.14 21.83
N GLY A 33 5.17 -9.85 20.93
CA GLY A 33 4.90 -9.17 19.67
C GLY A 33 4.91 -10.15 18.51
N ARG A 34 3.89 -10.11 17.65
CA ARG A 34 3.78 -10.98 16.46
C ARG A 34 3.53 -10.17 15.21
N ALA A 35 4.29 -10.45 14.15
CA ALA A 35 4.07 -9.83 12.84
C ALA A 35 4.19 -10.85 11.71
N ALA A 36 3.32 -10.71 10.72
CA ALA A 36 3.38 -11.46 9.48
C ALA A 36 3.65 -10.53 8.29
N VAL A 37 4.48 -10.99 7.35
CA VAL A 37 4.97 -10.15 6.26
C VAL A 37 4.08 -10.25 5.02
N PRO A 38 3.63 -9.13 4.42
CA PRO A 38 2.89 -9.15 3.17
C PRO A 38 3.83 -9.35 1.96
N SER A 39 3.27 -9.71 0.80
CA SER A 39 4.01 -9.98 -0.44
C SER A 39 3.30 -9.39 -1.67
N GLY A 40 4.06 -8.79 -2.59
CA GLY A 40 3.52 -8.19 -3.83
C GLY A 40 3.12 -9.21 -4.91
N ALA A 41 2.24 -8.83 -5.82
CA ALA A 41 2.05 -9.51 -7.11
C ALA A 41 3.05 -9.00 -8.14
N SER A 42 3.05 -7.68 -8.35
CA SER A 42 4.13 -6.95 -8.99
C SER A 42 5.10 -6.40 -7.94
N THR A 43 6.38 -6.36 -8.32
CA THR A 43 7.49 -5.87 -7.51
C THR A 43 8.36 -4.99 -8.38
N GLY A 44 8.51 -3.71 -8.02
CA GLY A 44 9.43 -2.81 -8.70
C GLY A 44 10.86 -3.34 -8.70
N GLU A 45 11.63 -3.00 -9.73
CA GLU A 45 12.99 -3.53 -9.96
C GLU A 45 13.94 -3.22 -8.78
N HIS A 46 13.65 -2.16 -8.04
CA HIS A 46 14.50 -1.61 -6.99
C HIS A 46 14.04 -1.94 -5.56
N GLU A 47 13.03 -2.80 -5.38
CA GLU A 47 12.58 -3.23 -4.05
C GLU A 47 13.66 -4.03 -3.28
N ALA A 48 13.56 -4.01 -1.95
CA ALA A 48 14.26 -4.98 -1.11
C ALA A 48 13.74 -6.40 -1.41
N VAL A 49 14.65 -7.38 -1.37
CA VAL A 49 14.38 -8.72 -1.93
C VAL A 49 13.65 -9.60 -0.93
N GLU A 50 12.45 -10.07 -1.32
CA GLU A 50 11.78 -11.18 -0.65
C GLU A 50 12.53 -12.50 -0.92
N LEU A 51 13.05 -13.15 0.13
CA LEU A 51 13.77 -14.41 -0.03
C LEU A 51 12.80 -15.59 -0.12
N ARG A 52 12.81 -16.26 -1.28
CA ARG A 52 12.04 -17.48 -1.58
C ARG A 52 12.99 -18.68 -1.73
N ASP A 53 12.48 -19.88 -1.43
CA ASP A 53 13.27 -21.11 -1.43
C ASP A 53 13.68 -21.57 -2.83
N GLY A 54 12.82 -21.32 -3.83
CA GLY A 54 12.88 -21.97 -5.13
C GLY A 54 12.46 -23.45 -5.07
N GLY A 55 12.67 -24.19 -6.16
CA GLY A 55 12.36 -25.63 -6.20
C GLY A 55 10.88 -25.95 -6.42
N LYS A 56 10.42 -27.11 -5.90
CA LYS A 56 9.07 -27.66 -6.21
C LYS A 56 8.00 -27.31 -5.17
N ALA A 57 8.37 -27.21 -3.89
CA ALA A 57 7.40 -26.96 -2.82
C ALA A 57 6.73 -25.60 -3.02
N TYR A 58 5.40 -25.54 -2.93
CA TYR A 58 4.61 -24.33 -3.21
C TYR A 58 5.00 -23.65 -4.54
N MET A 59 5.33 -24.44 -5.58
CA MET A 59 5.77 -23.92 -6.89
C MET A 59 7.02 -23.03 -6.79
N GLY A 60 7.90 -23.32 -5.83
CA GLY A 60 9.13 -22.57 -5.58
C GLY A 60 8.96 -21.37 -4.64
N LYS A 61 7.74 -21.13 -4.14
CA LYS A 61 7.40 -19.97 -3.31
C LYS A 61 7.54 -20.20 -1.80
N GLY A 62 8.14 -21.33 -1.36
CA GLY A 62 8.47 -21.56 0.04
C GLY A 62 9.35 -20.45 0.63
N VAL A 63 9.33 -20.27 1.95
CA VAL A 63 10.13 -19.25 2.66
C VAL A 63 10.92 -19.85 3.83
N LEU A 64 11.22 -21.15 3.80
CA LEU A 64 11.94 -21.83 4.88
C LEU A 64 13.36 -21.30 5.06
N LYS A 65 14.03 -20.83 4.02
CA LYS A 65 15.33 -20.14 4.14
C LYS A 65 15.22 -18.86 4.96
N ALA A 66 14.21 -18.03 4.68
CA ALA A 66 13.97 -16.80 5.44
C ALA A 66 13.60 -17.11 6.91
N VAL A 67 12.76 -18.13 7.14
CA VAL A 67 12.43 -18.62 8.48
C VAL A 67 13.67 -19.11 9.23
N ASP A 68 14.54 -19.88 8.57
CA ASP A 68 15.80 -20.36 9.14
C ASP A 68 16.76 -19.21 9.46
N ASN A 69 16.87 -18.21 8.58
CA ASN A 69 17.65 -17.00 8.83
C ASN A 69 17.18 -16.26 10.08
N VAL A 70 15.86 -16.14 10.31
CA VAL A 70 15.34 -15.55 11.56
C VAL A 70 15.73 -16.41 12.76
N ASN A 71 15.42 -17.70 12.72
CA ASN A 71 15.57 -18.60 13.87
C ASN A 71 17.03 -18.88 14.27
N SER A 72 17.95 -18.90 13.30
CA SER A 72 19.33 -19.34 13.52
C SER A 72 20.35 -18.21 13.50
N ILE A 73 20.08 -17.10 12.80
CA ILE A 73 21.03 -16.00 12.62
C ILE A 73 20.54 -14.74 13.34
N ILE A 74 19.39 -14.20 12.94
CA ILE A 74 18.87 -12.93 13.51
C ILE A 74 18.55 -13.09 15.00
N ALA A 75 17.94 -14.21 15.40
CA ALA A 75 17.64 -14.49 16.79
C ALA A 75 18.90 -14.44 17.66
N GLN A 76 20.01 -15.06 17.23
CA GLN A 76 21.25 -15.08 18.00
C GLN A 76 21.83 -13.68 18.21
N GLU A 77 21.74 -12.82 17.20
CA GLU A 77 22.27 -11.46 17.24
C GLU A 77 21.47 -10.53 18.17
N LEU A 78 20.15 -10.72 18.26
CA LEU A 78 19.25 -9.79 18.97
C LEU A 78 18.89 -10.22 20.40
N LEU A 79 19.20 -11.45 20.81
CA LEU A 79 18.97 -11.90 22.20
C LEU A 79 19.74 -11.03 23.19
N GLY A 80 19.06 -10.56 24.24
CA GLY A 80 19.65 -9.66 25.23
C GLY A 80 19.57 -8.18 24.89
N VAL A 81 19.10 -7.81 23.69
CA VAL A 81 18.83 -6.42 23.30
C VAL A 81 17.45 -5.99 23.81
N SER A 82 17.29 -4.71 24.15
CA SER A 82 15.98 -4.21 24.55
C SER A 82 15.07 -3.91 23.35
N VAL A 83 13.80 -4.31 23.42
CA VAL A 83 12.79 -4.00 22.39
C VAL A 83 12.53 -2.50 22.17
N PHE A 84 12.95 -1.63 23.11
CA PHE A 84 12.83 -0.18 22.95
C PHE A 84 13.89 0.43 22.03
N GLU A 85 14.94 -0.32 21.69
CA GLU A 85 16.03 0.14 20.85
C GLU A 85 15.73 -0.14 19.36
N GLN A 86 14.54 0.24 18.88
CA GLN A 86 14.05 -0.09 17.53
C GLN A 86 15.07 0.24 16.42
N ASN A 87 15.63 1.46 16.44
CA ASN A 87 16.61 1.89 15.45
C ASN A 87 17.90 1.05 15.50
N LEU A 88 18.35 0.70 16.71
CA LEU A 88 19.54 -0.13 16.89
C LEU A 88 19.28 -1.54 16.37
N ILE A 89 18.13 -2.15 16.72
CA ILE A 89 17.75 -3.49 16.27
C ILE A 89 17.64 -3.55 14.76
N ASP A 90 16.95 -2.58 14.14
CA ASP A 90 16.84 -2.48 12.68
C ASP A 90 18.22 -2.33 12.04
N GLN A 91 19.10 -1.48 12.59
CA GLN A 91 20.46 -1.30 12.09
C GLN A 91 21.32 -2.57 12.24
N MET A 92 21.24 -3.28 13.37
CA MET A 92 21.94 -4.54 13.59
C MET A 92 21.56 -5.58 12.52
N MET A 93 20.27 -5.69 12.18
CA MET A 93 19.81 -6.60 11.13
C MET A 93 20.27 -6.18 9.73
N ILE A 94 20.28 -4.88 9.43
CA ILE A 94 20.80 -4.34 8.17
C ILE A 94 22.30 -4.65 8.02
N ASP A 95 23.08 -4.43 9.08
CA ASP A 95 24.53 -4.68 9.09
C ASP A 95 24.85 -6.18 9.01
N LEU A 96 24.05 -7.02 9.68
CA LEU A 96 24.17 -8.48 9.67
C LEU A 96 23.89 -9.08 8.27
N ASP A 97 22.92 -8.50 7.55
CA ASP A 97 22.68 -8.81 6.15
C ASP A 97 23.85 -8.33 5.27
N GLY A 98 24.22 -7.06 5.39
CA GLY A 98 25.37 -6.46 4.71
C GLY A 98 25.18 -6.24 3.20
N THR A 99 23.97 -6.45 2.66
CA THR A 99 23.64 -6.15 1.27
C THR A 99 22.68 -4.96 1.18
N LYS A 100 22.76 -4.18 0.09
CA LYS A 100 21.93 -2.98 -0.10
C LYS A 100 20.42 -3.26 -0.14
N ASN A 101 20.04 -4.44 -0.63
CA ASN A 101 18.64 -4.83 -0.89
C ASN A 101 18.18 -5.96 0.04
N LYS A 102 18.88 -6.22 1.15
CA LYS A 102 18.51 -7.24 2.14
C LYS A 102 18.42 -8.67 1.56
N SER A 103 19.21 -8.96 0.52
CA SER A 103 19.11 -10.20 -0.26
C SER A 103 19.74 -11.43 0.40
N LYS A 104 20.57 -11.24 1.43
CA LYS A 104 21.25 -12.35 2.10
C LYS A 104 20.34 -13.02 3.14
N LEU A 105 19.72 -12.22 4.00
CA LEU A 105 18.78 -12.68 5.03
C LEU A 105 17.34 -12.73 4.50
N GLY A 106 17.01 -11.85 3.55
CA GLY A 106 15.67 -11.64 3.03
C GLY A 106 14.98 -10.47 3.73
N ALA A 107 14.45 -9.53 2.95
CA ALA A 107 13.67 -8.40 3.47
C ALA A 107 12.44 -8.87 4.28
N ASN A 108 11.88 -10.02 3.92
CA ASN A 108 10.80 -10.68 4.64
C ASN A 108 11.22 -11.26 6.01
N ALA A 109 12.46 -11.72 6.18
CA ALA A 109 12.97 -12.12 7.49
C ALA A 109 13.15 -10.88 8.40
N ILE A 110 13.82 -9.86 7.87
CA ILE A 110 14.15 -8.63 8.61
C ILE A 110 12.90 -7.86 9.02
N LEU A 111 11.94 -7.67 8.09
CA LEU A 111 10.72 -6.94 8.38
C LEU A 111 9.87 -7.65 9.44
N GLY A 112 9.75 -8.98 9.37
CA GLY A 112 8.98 -9.76 10.32
C GLY A 112 9.48 -9.52 11.76
N VAL A 113 10.80 -9.56 11.95
CA VAL A 113 11.43 -9.25 13.25
C VAL A 113 11.21 -7.78 13.63
N SER A 114 11.48 -6.85 12.71
CA SER A 114 11.35 -5.40 12.94
C SER A 114 9.98 -5.00 13.48
N LEU A 115 8.90 -5.50 12.86
CA LEU A 115 7.53 -5.22 13.28
C LEU A 115 7.12 -5.98 14.55
N ALA A 116 7.58 -7.22 14.73
CA ALA A 116 7.31 -7.99 15.94
C ALA A 116 7.96 -7.34 17.17
N VAL A 117 9.17 -6.79 17.05
CA VAL A 117 9.85 -6.00 18.09
C VAL A 117 9.02 -4.79 18.47
N ALA A 118 8.57 -3.99 17.50
CA ALA A 118 7.76 -2.79 17.77
C ALA A 118 6.46 -3.12 18.53
N LYS A 119 5.80 -4.24 18.18
CA LYS A 119 4.60 -4.71 18.87
C LYS A 119 4.89 -5.20 20.29
N ALA A 120 5.99 -5.93 20.48
CA ALA A 120 6.42 -6.36 21.81
C ALA A 120 6.73 -5.14 22.71
N ALA A 121 7.40 -4.13 22.15
CA ALA A 121 7.70 -2.88 22.86
C ALA A 121 6.43 -2.08 23.23
N ALA A 122 5.47 -1.97 22.31
CA ALA A 122 4.17 -1.37 22.61
C ALA A 122 3.47 -2.12 23.75
N GLY A 123 3.49 -3.46 23.72
CA GLY A 123 2.96 -4.32 24.77
C GLY A 123 3.64 -4.14 26.14
N GLU A 124 4.97 -3.98 26.17
CA GLU A 124 5.74 -3.72 27.41
C GLU A 124 5.31 -2.43 28.10
N LEU A 125 4.91 -1.41 27.33
CA LEU A 125 4.44 -0.13 27.85
C LEU A 125 2.92 -0.11 28.07
N GLY A 126 2.20 -1.18 27.71
CA GLY A 126 0.74 -1.19 27.73
C GLY A 126 0.12 -0.13 26.81
N LEU A 127 0.82 0.23 25.73
CA LEU A 127 0.36 1.21 24.75
C LEU A 127 -0.14 0.51 23.48
N PRO A 128 -1.14 1.07 22.79
CA PRO A 128 -1.44 0.63 21.43
C PRO A 128 -0.28 0.99 20.49
N LEU A 129 -0.10 0.20 19.43
CA LEU A 129 1.07 0.32 18.55
C LEU A 129 1.18 1.72 17.91
N TYR A 130 0.06 2.31 17.47
CA TYR A 130 0.09 3.66 16.90
C TYR A 130 0.59 4.74 17.89
N ARG A 131 0.31 4.59 19.19
CA ARG A 131 0.83 5.49 20.24
C ARG A 131 2.28 5.24 20.56
N TYR A 132 2.70 3.98 20.58
CA TYR A 132 4.11 3.65 20.79
C TYR A 132 5.00 4.26 19.70
N VAL A 133 4.62 4.09 18.43
CA VAL A 133 5.42 4.57 17.29
C VAL A 133 5.28 6.08 17.08
N GLY A 134 4.06 6.61 17.09
CA GLY A 134 3.79 8.00 16.71
C GLY A 134 3.73 9.00 17.87
N GLY A 135 3.80 8.51 19.10
CA GLY A 135 3.76 9.32 20.30
C GLY A 135 2.45 10.10 20.48
N VAL A 136 2.58 11.29 21.10
CA VAL A 136 1.43 12.08 21.55
C VAL A 136 0.59 12.66 20.40
N SER A 137 1.19 12.89 19.24
CA SER A 137 0.54 13.47 18.06
C SER A 137 -0.09 12.44 17.12
N ALA A 138 -0.05 11.15 17.44
CA ALA A 138 -0.66 10.10 16.62
C ALA A 138 -2.20 10.10 16.76
N ASN A 139 -2.88 10.95 15.99
CA ASN A 139 -4.33 11.10 16.07
C ASN A 139 -5.01 11.34 14.72
N THR A 140 -4.27 11.33 13.61
CA THR A 140 -4.86 11.50 12.27
C THR A 140 -5.30 10.16 11.70
N LEU A 141 -6.61 9.97 11.52
CA LEU A 141 -7.16 8.83 10.79
C LEU A 141 -6.98 9.04 9.28
N PRO A 142 -6.55 8.02 8.53
CA PRO A 142 -6.30 8.17 7.10
C PRO A 142 -7.60 8.16 6.28
N LEU A 143 -7.66 9.01 5.25
CA LEU A 143 -8.67 8.94 4.19
C LEU A 143 -8.40 7.68 3.34
N PRO A 144 -9.34 6.72 3.25
CA PRO A 144 -9.11 5.49 2.51
C PRO A 144 -9.25 5.67 0.99
N MET A 145 -8.30 5.14 0.24
CA MET A 145 -8.41 4.83 -1.19
C MET A 145 -8.94 3.41 -1.34
N MET A 146 -10.23 3.27 -1.62
CA MET A 146 -10.89 1.96 -1.63
C MET A 146 -11.00 1.43 -3.05
N ASN A 147 -10.18 0.43 -3.38
CA ASN A 147 -10.24 -0.26 -4.67
C ASN A 147 -11.62 -0.92 -4.85
N ILE A 148 -12.28 -0.69 -5.97
CA ILE A 148 -13.61 -1.27 -6.26
C ILE A 148 -13.71 -1.94 -7.63
N ILE A 149 -12.82 -1.62 -8.57
CA ILE A 149 -12.68 -2.30 -9.87
C ILE A 149 -11.20 -2.56 -10.13
N ASN A 150 -10.88 -3.79 -10.56
CA ASN A 150 -9.56 -4.25 -10.95
C ASN A 150 -9.44 -4.43 -12.47
N GLY A 151 -8.29 -4.06 -13.01
CA GLY A 151 -7.84 -4.34 -14.36
C GLY A 151 -6.37 -4.80 -14.36
N GLY A 152 -5.67 -4.60 -15.48
CA GLY A 152 -4.24 -4.90 -15.61
C GLY A 152 -3.91 -6.34 -15.22
N SER A 153 -2.76 -6.53 -14.56
CA SER A 153 -2.28 -7.85 -14.12
C SER A 153 -3.13 -8.51 -13.02
N HIS A 154 -4.11 -7.79 -12.44
CA HIS A 154 -5.02 -8.31 -11.41
C HIS A 154 -6.35 -8.84 -11.98
N SER A 155 -6.51 -8.83 -13.30
CA SER A 155 -7.77 -9.21 -13.96
C SER A 155 -7.56 -9.73 -15.38
N ASP A 156 -8.51 -10.51 -15.87
CA ASP A 156 -8.62 -10.86 -17.30
C ASP A 156 -9.44 -9.81 -18.10
N ALA A 157 -9.88 -8.73 -17.45
CA ALA A 157 -10.63 -7.66 -18.09
C ALA A 157 -9.77 -6.86 -19.08
N PRO A 158 -10.34 -6.37 -20.20
CA PRO A 158 -9.61 -5.61 -21.22
C PRO A 158 -9.40 -4.15 -20.80
N ILE A 159 -8.73 -3.95 -19.67
CA ILE A 159 -8.46 -2.65 -19.06
C ILE A 159 -6.98 -2.63 -18.66
N ALA A 160 -6.22 -1.65 -19.14
CA ALA A 160 -4.79 -1.58 -18.82
C ALA A 160 -4.51 -1.17 -17.36
N PHE A 161 -5.30 -0.25 -16.80
CA PHE A 161 -5.09 0.23 -15.43
C PHE A 161 -5.44 -0.85 -14.40
N GLN A 162 -4.60 -0.94 -13.37
CA GLN A 162 -4.67 -1.99 -12.38
C GLN A 162 -5.81 -1.78 -11.38
N GLU A 163 -6.00 -0.56 -10.87
CA GLU A 163 -7.01 -0.29 -9.86
C GLU A 163 -7.78 1.02 -10.07
N PHE A 164 -9.08 0.96 -9.80
CA PHE A 164 -9.98 2.10 -9.76
C PHE A 164 -10.57 2.22 -8.36
N MET A 165 -10.28 3.33 -7.70
CA MET A 165 -10.55 3.50 -6.28
C MET A 165 -11.52 4.66 -6.04
N VAL A 166 -12.39 4.50 -5.05
CA VAL A 166 -13.22 5.61 -4.53
C VAL A 166 -12.63 6.18 -3.26
N MET A 167 -12.67 7.50 -3.14
CA MET A 167 -12.21 8.25 -1.98
C MET A 167 -13.37 9.08 -1.40
N PRO A 168 -13.91 8.75 -0.22
CA PRO A 168 -15.00 9.49 0.42
C PRO A 168 -14.50 10.78 1.11
N VAL A 169 -14.08 11.76 0.30
CA VAL A 169 -13.33 12.95 0.76
C VAL A 169 -14.10 13.88 1.68
N LYS A 170 -15.44 13.84 1.69
CA LYS A 170 -16.30 14.64 2.59
C LYS A 170 -16.91 13.85 3.75
N ALA A 171 -16.42 12.64 4.02
CA ALA A 171 -16.81 11.91 5.21
C ALA A 171 -16.50 12.73 6.49
N LYS A 172 -17.29 12.54 7.55
CA LYS A 172 -17.16 13.34 8.77
C LYS A 172 -16.04 12.82 9.67
N ASN A 173 -15.80 11.53 9.56
CA ASN A 173 -14.85 10.74 10.32
C ASN A 173 -14.59 9.44 9.54
N PHE A 174 -13.69 8.60 10.02
CA PHE A 174 -13.30 7.36 9.36
C PHE A 174 -14.46 6.36 9.30
N THR A 175 -15.26 6.23 10.35
CA THR A 175 -16.47 5.39 10.36
C THR A 175 -17.44 5.77 9.22
N HIS A 176 -17.69 7.07 9.01
CA HIS A 176 -18.53 7.55 7.92
C HIS A 176 -17.88 7.26 6.55
N ALA A 177 -16.55 7.40 6.42
CA ALA A 177 -15.82 7.06 5.20
C ALA A 177 -16.01 5.58 4.83
N MET A 178 -15.92 4.68 5.80
CA MET A 178 -16.17 3.25 5.61
C MET A 178 -17.61 2.96 5.21
N GLN A 179 -18.59 3.61 5.85
CA GLN A 179 -19.99 3.48 5.46
C GLN A 179 -20.18 3.86 3.98
N MET A 180 -19.68 5.04 3.57
CA MET A 180 -19.77 5.52 2.20
C MET A 180 -19.18 4.50 1.22
N GLY A 181 -17.94 4.07 1.46
CA GLY A 181 -17.25 3.12 0.58
C GLY A 181 -17.94 1.77 0.47
N THR A 182 -18.43 1.20 1.58
CA THR A 182 -19.14 -0.09 1.59
C THR A 182 -20.49 0.00 0.87
N GLU A 183 -21.25 1.07 1.06
CA GLU A 183 -22.52 1.28 0.35
C GLU A 183 -22.29 1.45 -1.17
N ILE A 184 -21.24 2.15 -1.58
CA ILE A 184 -20.84 2.29 -2.98
C ILE A 184 -20.44 0.92 -3.56
N PHE A 185 -19.61 0.14 -2.85
CA PHE A 185 -19.20 -1.20 -3.28
C PHE A 185 -20.40 -2.14 -3.51
N HIS A 186 -21.38 -2.14 -2.59
CA HIS A 186 -22.58 -2.97 -2.75
C HIS A 186 -23.53 -2.47 -3.85
N ASN A 187 -23.61 -1.16 -4.09
CA ASN A 187 -24.34 -0.62 -5.23
C ASN A 187 -23.64 -0.93 -6.56
N LEU A 188 -22.30 -0.88 -6.60
CA LEU A 188 -21.52 -1.28 -7.75
C LEU A 188 -21.78 -2.75 -8.11
N LYS A 189 -21.81 -3.64 -7.11
CA LYS A 189 -22.18 -5.05 -7.32
C LYS A 189 -23.50 -5.21 -8.07
N LYS A 190 -24.52 -4.43 -7.69
CA LYS A 190 -25.84 -4.44 -8.34
C LYS A 190 -25.75 -3.88 -9.77
N VAL A 191 -25.05 -2.77 -9.98
CA VAL A 191 -24.86 -2.18 -11.30
C VAL A 191 -24.18 -3.16 -12.26
N LEU A 192 -23.14 -3.87 -11.81
CA LEU A 192 -22.47 -4.90 -12.59
C LEU A 192 -23.39 -6.09 -12.89
N HIS A 193 -24.12 -6.57 -11.89
CA HIS A 193 -25.08 -7.66 -12.06
C HIS A 193 -26.19 -7.31 -13.07
N ASP A 194 -26.75 -6.09 -13.00
CA ASP A 194 -27.78 -5.62 -13.93
C ASP A 194 -27.26 -5.48 -15.37
N ARG A 195 -25.94 -5.36 -15.53
CA ARG A 195 -25.24 -5.39 -16.83
C ARG A 195 -24.85 -6.81 -17.26
N ASN A 196 -25.20 -7.85 -16.50
CA ASN A 196 -24.76 -9.23 -16.69
C ASN A 196 -23.23 -9.42 -16.65
N LEU A 197 -22.54 -8.59 -15.86
CA LEU A 197 -21.10 -8.68 -15.65
C LEU A 197 -20.76 -9.50 -14.40
N SER A 198 -19.57 -10.08 -14.38
CA SER A 198 -19.08 -10.82 -13.22
C SER A 198 -18.98 -9.92 -11.98
N THR A 199 -19.40 -10.46 -10.84
CA THR A 199 -19.19 -9.84 -9.52
C THR A 199 -18.21 -10.65 -8.66
N ALA A 200 -17.39 -11.50 -9.29
CA ALA A 200 -16.25 -12.11 -8.62
C ALA A 200 -15.23 -11.02 -8.24
N VAL A 201 -14.49 -11.27 -7.16
CA VAL A 201 -13.51 -10.33 -6.63
C VAL A 201 -12.09 -10.80 -6.88
N GLY A 202 -11.18 -9.86 -7.13
CA GLY A 202 -9.75 -10.11 -7.27
C GLY A 202 -9.03 -10.24 -5.92
N ASP A 203 -7.69 -10.12 -5.95
CA ASP A 203 -6.83 -10.24 -4.77
C ASP A 203 -7.12 -9.14 -3.73
N GLU A 204 -7.41 -7.92 -4.18
CA GLU A 204 -7.72 -6.75 -3.35
C GLU A 204 -9.20 -6.66 -2.94
N GLY A 205 -10.03 -7.60 -3.39
CA GLY A 205 -11.46 -7.65 -3.05
C GLY A 205 -12.37 -6.75 -3.92
N GLY A 206 -11.80 -5.98 -4.85
CA GLY A 206 -12.54 -5.24 -5.88
C GLY A 206 -13.08 -6.18 -6.97
N PHE A 207 -14.06 -5.72 -7.77
CA PHE A 207 -14.62 -6.53 -8.85
C PHE A 207 -13.69 -6.55 -10.08
N ALA A 208 -13.71 -7.64 -10.83
CA ALA A 208 -12.96 -7.79 -12.09
C ALA A 208 -13.91 -8.01 -13.29
N PRO A 209 -14.78 -7.04 -13.63
CA PRO A 209 -15.74 -7.19 -14.73
C PRO A 209 -15.09 -6.97 -16.10
N ASN A 210 -15.54 -7.71 -17.11
CA ASN A 210 -15.18 -7.47 -18.51
C ASN A 210 -15.93 -6.24 -19.06
N LEU A 211 -15.34 -5.05 -18.93
CA LEU A 211 -15.92 -3.78 -19.38
C LEU A 211 -15.47 -3.45 -20.80
N GLU A 212 -16.39 -3.48 -21.76
CA GLU A 212 -16.08 -3.28 -23.18
C GLU A 212 -15.59 -1.87 -23.50
N GLY A 213 -15.98 -0.84 -22.73
CA GLY A 213 -15.52 0.53 -22.93
C GLY A 213 -14.24 0.90 -22.18
N GLY A 214 -13.52 -0.09 -21.64
CA GLY A 214 -12.22 0.10 -20.98
C GLY A 214 -12.30 1.03 -19.76
N THR A 215 -11.28 1.89 -19.62
CA THR A 215 -11.12 2.84 -18.51
C THR A 215 -12.31 3.79 -18.33
N GLU A 216 -12.88 4.34 -19.41
CA GLU A 216 -14.02 5.27 -19.31
C GLU A 216 -15.29 4.56 -18.83
N ASP A 217 -15.56 3.35 -19.32
CA ASP A 217 -16.71 2.55 -18.85
C ASP A 217 -16.57 2.14 -17.38
N ALA A 218 -15.35 1.86 -16.90
CA ALA A 218 -15.10 1.64 -15.48
C ALA A 218 -15.48 2.88 -14.65
N LEU A 219 -15.03 4.07 -15.06
CA LEU A 219 -15.32 5.33 -14.37
C LEU A 219 -16.81 5.68 -14.39
N ASP A 220 -17.49 5.52 -15.53
CA ASP A 220 -18.94 5.75 -15.66
C ASP A 220 -19.76 4.77 -14.80
N THR A 221 -19.32 3.51 -14.72
CA THR A 221 -19.94 2.50 -13.86
C THR A 221 -19.81 2.87 -12.39
N ILE A 222 -18.63 3.34 -11.98
CA ILE A 222 -18.40 3.82 -10.62
C ILE A 222 -19.27 5.06 -10.33
N ALA A 223 -19.34 6.02 -11.26
CA ALA A 223 -20.18 7.20 -11.10
C ALA A 223 -21.66 6.82 -10.89
N LYS A 224 -22.16 5.83 -11.64
CA LYS A 224 -23.51 5.28 -11.46
C LYS A 224 -23.68 4.61 -10.08
N ALA A 225 -22.70 3.84 -9.62
CA ALA A 225 -22.73 3.21 -8.30
C ALA A 225 -22.75 4.24 -7.15
N VAL A 226 -21.91 5.28 -7.25
CA VAL A 226 -21.86 6.40 -6.29
C VAL A 226 -23.21 7.10 -6.22
N LYS A 227 -23.81 7.42 -7.37
CA LYS A 227 -25.14 8.03 -7.44
C LYS A 227 -26.23 7.13 -6.83
N ASN A 228 -26.20 5.83 -7.12
CA ASN A 228 -27.16 4.86 -6.58
C ASN A 228 -27.03 4.69 -5.06
N ALA A 229 -25.83 4.85 -4.51
CA ALA A 229 -25.58 4.86 -3.07
C ALA A 229 -26.04 6.17 -2.38
N GLY A 230 -26.47 7.18 -3.15
CA GLY A 230 -26.98 8.44 -2.61
C GLY A 230 -25.93 9.53 -2.39
N TYR A 231 -24.70 9.33 -2.89
CA TYR A 231 -23.60 10.29 -2.76
C TYR A 231 -23.37 11.08 -4.05
N LYS A 232 -22.73 12.25 -3.92
CA LYS A 232 -22.37 13.11 -5.06
C LYS A 232 -20.99 12.79 -5.62
N PHE A 233 -20.97 12.24 -6.82
CA PHE A 233 -19.75 12.00 -7.59
C PHE A 233 -19.06 13.33 -7.93
N GLY A 234 -17.78 13.44 -7.59
CA GLY A 234 -16.98 14.64 -7.77
C GLY A 234 -17.10 15.71 -6.68
N ASP A 235 -17.96 15.52 -5.68
CA ASP A 235 -18.10 16.42 -4.53
C ASP A 235 -17.82 15.66 -3.22
N GLU A 236 -18.63 14.65 -2.91
CA GLU A 236 -18.48 13.84 -1.69
C GLU A 236 -17.53 12.66 -1.89
N VAL A 237 -17.45 12.15 -3.13
CA VAL A 237 -16.60 11.03 -3.53
C VAL A 237 -15.77 11.42 -4.74
N LYS A 238 -14.45 11.24 -4.64
CA LYS A 238 -13.48 11.42 -5.73
C LYS A 238 -12.92 10.07 -6.17
N ILE A 239 -12.17 10.05 -7.26
CA ILE A 239 -11.51 8.86 -7.79
C ILE A 239 -10.00 8.93 -7.59
N ALA A 240 -9.41 7.80 -7.20
CA ALA A 240 -7.99 7.54 -7.36
C ALA A 240 -7.79 6.41 -8.36
N LEU A 241 -6.71 6.47 -9.13
CA LEU A 241 -6.32 5.44 -10.08
C LEU A 241 -4.95 4.90 -9.72
N ASP A 242 -4.76 3.60 -9.89
CA ASP A 242 -3.44 2.99 -9.98
C ASP A 242 -3.29 2.43 -11.38
N CYS A 243 -2.43 3.07 -12.16
CA CYS A 243 -2.17 2.66 -13.52
C CYS A 243 -1.25 1.44 -13.57
N ALA A 244 -0.32 1.28 -12.62
CA ALA A 244 0.80 0.33 -12.67
C ALA A 244 1.48 0.32 -14.06
N ALA A 245 1.81 1.50 -14.59
CA ALA A 245 2.11 1.65 -16.02
C ALA A 245 3.36 0.90 -16.50
N ALA A 246 4.29 0.57 -15.59
CA ALA A 246 5.43 -0.31 -15.86
C ALA A 246 4.98 -1.68 -16.43
N GLU A 247 3.82 -2.19 -16.01
CA GLU A 247 3.28 -3.47 -16.50
C GLU A 247 2.95 -3.45 -17.98
N PHE A 248 2.68 -2.29 -18.59
CA PHE A 248 2.45 -2.17 -20.03
C PHE A 248 3.43 -1.23 -20.72
N PHE A 249 4.56 -0.92 -20.09
CA PHE A 249 5.65 -0.20 -20.73
C PHE A 249 6.59 -1.18 -21.45
N VAL A 250 6.57 -1.15 -22.78
CA VAL A 250 7.29 -2.10 -23.63
C VAL A 250 8.08 -1.34 -24.69
N ASN A 251 9.40 -1.57 -24.71
CA ASN A 251 10.32 -0.97 -25.68
C ASN A 251 10.23 0.58 -25.77
N GLY A 252 10.12 1.25 -24.62
CA GLY A 252 10.09 2.71 -24.54
C GLY A 252 8.73 3.34 -24.85
N LYS A 253 7.65 2.55 -24.87
CA LYS A 253 6.28 3.01 -25.14
C LYS A 253 5.28 2.32 -24.21
N TYR A 254 4.18 3.00 -23.92
CA TYR A 254 3.06 2.46 -23.16
C TYR A 254 2.13 1.72 -24.13
N ASP A 255 2.21 0.40 -24.15
CA ASP A 255 1.49 -0.49 -25.06
C ASP A 255 0.22 -1.05 -24.42
N TYR A 256 -0.88 -0.31 -24.54
CA TYR A 256 -2.17 -0.73 -23.99
C TYR A 256 -2.71 -1.99 -24.66
N LYS A 257 -2.16 -2.43 -25.81
CA LYS A 257 -2.59 -3.69 -26.45
C LYS A 257 -2.34 -4.90 -25.59
N LYS A 258 -1.38 -4.82 -24.66
CA LYS A 258 -1.08 -5.90 -23.72
C LYS A 258 -2.32 -6.34 -22.93
N PHE A 259 -3.18 -5.38 -22.56
CA PHE A 259 -4.39 -5.63 -21.78
C PHE A 259 -5.68 -5.37 -22.58
N GLU A 260 -5.70 -4.37 -23.44
CA GLU A 260 -6.89 -3.95 -24.21
C GLU A 260 -7.01 -4.63 -25.58
N GLY A 261 -6.11 -5.57 -25.91
CA GLY A 261 -6.10 -6.30 -27.16
C GLY A 261 -5.76 -5.44 -28.39
N ASP A 262 -6.14 -5.90 -29.59
CA ASP A 262 -5.73 -5.26 -30.86
C ASP A 262 -6.19 -3.80 -31.02
N THR A 263 -7.24 -3.39 -30.30
CA THR A 263 -7.76 -2.02 -30.27
C THR A 263 -6.99 -1.09 -29.35
N GLY A 264 -6.11 -1.62 -28.51
CA GLY A 264 -5.29 -0.84 -27.58
C GLY A 264 -4.36 0.14 -28.32
N VAL A 265 -4.17 1.32 -27.71
CA VAL A 265 -3.33 2.39 -28.26
C VAL A 265 -1.92 2.29 -27.71
N VAL A 266 -0.92 2.39 -28.58
CA VAL A 266 0.48 2.52 -28.17
C VAL A 266 0.81 4.00 -28.03
N ARG A 267 1.21 4.43 -26.83
CA ARG A 267 1.50 5.83 -26.51
C ARG A 267 2.99 6.02 -26.23
N THR A 268 3.54 7.14 -26.66
CA THR A 268 4.81 7.67 -26.14
C THR A 268 4.62 8.19 -24.71
N SER A 269 5.71 8.45 -23.98
CA SER A 269 5.65 9.05 -22.64
C SER A 269 4.86 10.35 -22.59
N LYS A 270 5.03 11.19 -23.61
CA LYS A 270 4.29 12.45 -23.71
C LYS A 270 2.78 12.21 -23.90
N GLU A 271 2.41 11.34 -24.84
CA GLU A 271 1.00 11.00 -25.11
C GLU A 271 0.34 10.29 -23.91
N GLN A 272 1.11 9.50 -23.15
CA GLN A 272 0.63 8.88 -21.91
C GLN A 272 0.29 9.94 -20.86
N ALA A 273 1.20 10.88 -20.61
CA ALA A 273 0.96 11.96 -19.66
C ALA A 273 -0.21 12.85 -20.08
N GLU A 274 -0.32 13.17 -21.38
CA GLU A 274 -1.44 13.93 -21.95
C GLU A 274 -2.78 13.18 -21.81
N TYR A 275 -2.78 11.86 -22.01
CA TYR A 275 -3.96 11.03 -21.82
C TYR A 275 -4.45 11.02 -20.36
N LEU A 276 -3.54 10.90 -19.39
CA LEU A 276 -3.87 10.97 -17.96
C LEU A 276 -4.41 12.35 -17.57
N ALA A 277 -3.82 13.42 -18.12
CA ALA A 277 -4.30 14.78 -17.90
C ALA A 277 -5.70 15.01 -18.49
N GLU A 278 -5.96 14.49 -19.70
CA GLU A 278 -7.30 14.52 -20.31
C GLU A 278 -8.31 13.78 -19.43
N LEU A 279 -7.96 12.58 -18.96
CA LEU A 279 -8.84 11.76 -18.12
C LEU A 279 -9.17 12.49 -16.80
N ALA A 280 -8.17 13.07 -16.13
CA ALA A 280 -8.35 13.84 -14.91
C ALA A 280 -9.14 15.14 -15.11
N SER A 281 -9.21 15.66 -16.34
CA SER A 281 -10.07 16.82 -16.66
C SER A 281 -11.53 16.43 -16.86
N LYS A 282 -11.81 15.20 -17.32
CA LYS A 282 -13.16 14.69 -17.60
C LYS A 282 -13.83 14.10 -16.37
N TYR A 283 -13.07 13.41 -15.53
CA TYR A 283 -13.55 12.72 -14.34
C TYR A 283 -12.98 13.37 -13.07
N PRO A 284 -13.65 13.24 -11.90
CA PRO A 284 -13.16 13.79 -10.64
C PRO A 284 -12.02 12.95 -10.04
N ILE A 285 -10.98 12.71 -10.84
CA ILE A 285 -9.77 12.02 -10.43
C ILE A 285 -8.93 13.01 -9.63
N ILE A 286 -8.68 12.66 -8.37
CA ILE A 286 -7.91 13.48 -7.43
C ILE A 286 -6.51 12.90 -7.21
N SER A 287 -6.29 11.63 -7.56
CA SER A 287 -5.02 10.94 -7.39
C SER A 287 -4.75 9.92 -8.50
N ILE A 288 -3.51 9.85 -8.97
CA ILE A 288 -3.00 8.89 -9.95
C ILE A 288 -1.69 8.33 -9.42
N GLU A 289 -1.67 7.01 -9.24
CA GLU A 289 -0.51 6.21 -8.85
C GLU A 289 0.10 5.56 -10.09
N ASP A 290 1.44 5.58 -10.16
CA ASP A 290 2.24 4.95 -11.21
C ASP A 290 1.72 5.15 -12.64
N GLY A 291 1.36 6.41 -12.94
CA GLY A 291 0.88 6.81 -14.27
C GLY A 291 1.93 6.67 -15.38
N MET A 292 3.21 6.62 -15.00
CA MET A 292 4.36 6.46 -15.88
C MET A 292 5.23 5.30 -15.35
N ASP A 293 6.06 4.72 -16.22
CA ASP A 293 6.99 3.64 -15.89
C ASP A 293 8.02 4.04 -14.81
N GLU A 294 8.48 3.07 -14.00
CA GLU A 294 9.40 3.30 -12.87
C GLU A 294 10.77 3.90 -13.28
N ASN A 295 11.13 3.80 -14.56
CA ASN A 295 12.35 4.33 -15.15
C ASN A 295 12.12 5.50 -16.13
N ASP A 296 10.88 5.90 -16.41
CA ASP A 296 10.55 7.03 -17.27
C ASP A 296 10.52 8.37 -16.51
N TRP A 297 11.67 8.76 -15.96
CA TRP A 297 11.82 9.98 -15.14
C TRP A 297 11.44 11.26 -15.89
N ASP A 298 11.73 11.32 -17.21
CA ASP A 298 11.34 12.45 -18.06
C ASP A 298 9.82 12.51 -18.26
N GLY A 299 9.17 11.36 -18.48
CA GLY A 299 7.72 11.24 -18.55
C GLY A 299 7.02 11.63 -17.24
N TRP A 300 7.54 11.15 -16.11
CA TRP A 300 7.09 11.53 -14.77
C TRP A 300 7.18 13.03 -14.52
N LYS A 301 8.31 13.64 -14.88
CA LYS A 301 8.50 15.10 -14.78
C LYS A 301 7.47 15.83 -15.61
N TYR A 302 7.29 15.42 -16.86
CA TYR A 302 6.30 16.04 -17.76
C TYR A 302 4.86 15.91 -17.23
N LEU A 303 4.48 14.74 -16.71
CA LEU A 303 3.18 14.54 -16.05
C LEU A 303 3.01 15.45 -14.83
N THR A 304 4.07 15.60 -14.02
CA THR A 304 4.07 16.46 -12.83
C THR A 304 3.90 17.93 -13.20
N GLU A 305 4.59 18.40 -14.23
CA GLU A 305 4.43 19.76 -14.76
C GLU A 305 3.01 20.02 -15.32
N LEU A 306 2.38 18.99 -15.89
CA LEU A 306 1.08 19.12 -16.57
C LEU A 306 -0.11 19.18 -15.60
N ILE A 307 -0.12 18.34 -14.54
CA ILE A 307 -1.27 18.20 -13.63
C ILE A 307 -0.93 18.09 -12.14
N GLY A 308 0.35 18.12 -11.75
CA GLY A 308 0.76 17.94 -10.35
C GLY A 308 0.31 19.04 -9.39
N ASP A 309 -0.23 20.16 -9.90
CA ASP A 309 -0.86 21.20 -9.08
C ASP A 309 -2.33 20.89 -8.72
N LYS A 310 -2.99 19.98 -9.44
CA LYS A 310 -4.42 19.65 -9.30
C LYS A 310 -4.70 18.18 -8.97
N VAL A 311 -3.73 17.31 -9.21
CA VAL A 311 -3.85 15.86 -9.03
C VAL A 311 -2.67 15.39 -8.19
N GLN A 312 -2.97 14.58 -7.18
CA GLN A 312 -1.93 13.86 -6.45
C GLN A 312 -1.29 12.82 -7.37
N LEU A 313 0.02 12.87 -7.53
CA LEU A 313 0.81 11.92 -8.32
C LEU A 313 1.61 11.07 -7.34
N VAL A 314 1.22 9.81 -7.20
CA VAL A 314 1.78 8.87 -6.24
C VAL A 314 2.81 7.99 -6.94
N GLY A 315 4.07 8.07 -6.52
CA GLY A 315 5.08 7.11 -6.92
C GLY A 315 5.07 5.89 -6.01
N ASP A 316 4.83 4.71 -6.56
CA ASP A 316 4.94 3.41 -5.91
C ASP A 316 6.21 2.70 -6.37
N ASP A 317 6.19 2.05 -7.54
CA ASP A 317 7.38 1.43 -8.14
C ASP A 317 8.45 2.49 -8.49
N LEU A 318 8.03 3.73 -8.74
CA LEU A 318 8.96 4.86 -8.91
C LEU A 318 9.89 5.04 -7.70
N PHE A 319 9.37 4.93 -6.48
CA PHE A 319 10.13 5.25 -5.26
C PHE A 319 10.46 4.03 -4.39
N VAL A 320 9.71 2.94 -4.50
CA VAL A 320 9.86 1.67 -3.74
C VAL A 320 10.10 1.87 -2.24
N THR A 321 9.44 2.87 -1.64
CA THR A 321 9.63 3.25 -0.23
C THR A 321 11.11 3.55 0.13
N ASN A 322 11.93 3.95 -0.85
CA ASN A 322 13.37 4.14 -0.71
C ASN A 322 13.74 5.64 -0.69
N VAL A 323 14.45 6.04 0.37
CA VAL A 323 14.85 7.45 0.59
C VAL A 323 15.80 8.01 -0.47
N GLU A 324 16.65 7.19 -1.10
CA GLU A 324 17.57 7.67 -2.16
C GLU A 324 16.77 8.05 -3.42
N ARG A 325 15.81 7.21 -3.82
CA ARG A 325 14.95 7.47 -4.98
C ARG A 325 13.97 8.61 -4.70
N LEU A 326 13.39 8.64 -3.50
CA LEU A 326 12.52 9.75 -3.08
C LEU A 326 13.28 11.08 -3.05
N SER A 327 14.51 11.12 -2.54
CA SER A 327 15.35 12.33 -2.55
C SER A 327 15.55 12.85 -3.97
N ARG A 328 15.89 11.97 -4.91
CA ARG A 328 16.02 12.33 -6.32
C ARG A 328 14.70 12.89 -6.89
N GLY A 329 13.57 12.23 -6.60
CA GLY A 329 12.25 12.70 -7.04
C GLY A 329 11.93 14.11 -6.54
N ILE A 330 12.21 14.38 -5.26
CA ILE A 330 12.04 15.70 -4.65
C ILE A 330 12.94 16.75 -5.31
N GLU A 331 14.22 16.44 -5.52
CA GLU A 331 15.19 17.35 -6.12
C GLU A 331 14.85 17.70 -7.58
N GLU A 332 14.32 16.74 -8.34
CA GLU A 332 13.96 16.90 -9.74
C GLU A 332 12.53 17.42 -9.96
N GLY A 333 11.73 17.56 -8.89
CA GLY A 333 10.34 18.02 -8.95
C GLY A 333 9.39 17.00 -9.59
N ILE A 334 9.59 15.72 -9.26
CA ILE A 334 8.87 14.58 -9.82
C ILE A 334 7.87 14.03 -8.82
N ALA A 335 6.64 13.82 -9.29
CA ALA A 335 5.49 13.42 -8.48
C ALA A 335 5.20 14.43 -7.35
N ASN A 336 4.26 14.11 -6.46
CA ASN A 336 4.00 14.92 -5.25
C ASN A 336 3.52 14.06 -4.07
N SER A 337 3.58 12.74 -4.20
CA SER A 337 3.20 11.77 -3.20
C SER A 337 4.02 10.49 -3.36
N ILE A 338 4.14 9.73 -2.27
CA ILE A 338 4.79 8.40 -2.24
C ILE A 338 3.83 7.36 -1.67
N LEU A 339 3.77 6.18 -2.28
CA LEU A 339 3.14 5.01 -1.68
C LEU A 339 4.14 4.32 -0.74
N ILE A 340 3.72 4.06 0.49
CA ILE A 340 4.56 3.49 1.55
C ILE A 340 4.17 2.04 1.76
N LYS A 341 5.04 1.12 1.33
CA LYS A 341 4.91 -0.31 1.55
C LYS A 341 6.09 -0.77 2.40
N VAL A 342 5.81 -1.12 3.65
CA VAL A 342 6.83 -1.48 4.65
C VAL A 342 7.79 -2.58 4.18
N ASN A 343 7.31 -3.52 3.36
CA ASN A 343 8.11 -4.64 2.85
C ASN A 343 8.99 -4.29 1.64
N GLN A 344 8.75 -3.17 0.95
CA GLN A 344 9.62 -2.70 -0.13
C GLN A 344 10.98 -2.22 0.40
N ILE A 345 11.02 -1.73 1.64
CA ILE A 345 12.26 -1.25 2.27
C ILE A 345 12.78 -2.22 3.34
N GLY A 346 11.90 -2.88 4.10
CA GLY A 346 12.23 -4.04 4.93
C GLY A 346 12.48 -3.77 6.42
N THR A 347 12.37 -2.53 6.91
CA THR A 347 12.38 -2.20 8.35
C THR A 347 11.39 -1.10 8.70
N LEU A 348 10.96 -1.04 9.96
CA LEU A 348 10.16 0.07 10.48
C LEU A 348 10.95 1.38 10.48
N THR A 349 12.22 1.36 10.88
CA THR A 349 13.06 2.56 10.91
C THR A 349 13.20 3.23 9.54
N GLU A 350 13.50 2.46 8.48
CA GLU A 350 13.61 3.01 7.12
C GLU A 350 12.24 3.47 6.57
N THR A 351 11.15 2.78 6.94
CA THR A 351 9.78 3.22 6.60
C THR A 351 9.49 4.60 7.20
N ILE A 352 9.80 4.80 8.49
CA ILE A 352 9.62 6.09 9.18
C ILE A 352 10.45 7.18 8.50
N ALA A 353 11.69 6.86 8.09
CA ALA A 353 12.56 7.80 7.39
C ALA A 353 11.96 8.24 6.04
N ALA A 354 11.40 7.32 5.25
CA ALA A 354 10.74 7.64 3.98
C ALA A 354 9.51 8.55 4.18
N VAL A 355 8.66 8.24 5.16
CA VAL A 355 7.49 9.08 5.48
C VAL A 355 7.91 10.49 5.91
N ASN A 356 8.90 10.59 6.80
CA ASN A 356 9.40 11.88 7.28
C ASN A 356 10.01 12.72 6.16
N MET A 357 10.79 12.10 5.26
CA MET A 357 11.37 12.78 4.10
C MET A 357 10.27 13.34 3.19
N ALA A 358 9.25 12.54 2.87
CA ALA A 358 8.11 12.99 2.06
C ALA A 358 7.39 14.18 2.72
N HIS A 359 7.06 14.07 4.01
CA HIS A 359 6.36 15.13 4.73
C HIS A 359 7.16 16.44 4.76
N ASN A 360 8.47 16.36 5.03
CA ASN A 360 9.36 17.53 5.07
C ASN A 360 9.51 18.21 3.71
N ALA A 361 9.42 17.46 2.62
CA ALA A 361 9.44 17.98 1.25
C ALA A 361 8.09 18.51 0.77
N GLY A 362 7.04 18.43 1.60
CA GLY A 362 5.69 18.83 1.20
C GLY A 362 4.95 17.78 0.38
N TYR A 363 5.48 16.57 0.24
CA TYR A 363 4.77 15.44 -0.36
C TYR A 363 3.73 14.89 0.62
N THR A 364 2.73 14.20 0.10
CA THR A 364 1.89 13.30 0.91
C THR A 364 2.52 11.90 0.98
N SER A 365 2.17 11.14 2.01
CA SER A 365 2.52 9.73 2.10
C SER A 365 1.24 8.90 2.18
N VAL A 366 1.17 7.81 1.44
CA VAL A 366 -0.01 6.93 1.41
C VAL A 366 0.41 5.57 1.93
N MET A 367 -0.03 5.22 3.15
CA MET A 367 0.29 3.91 3.73
C MET A 367 -0.41 2.80 2.94
N SER A 368 0.28 1.73 2.58
CA SER A 368 -0.25 0.75 1.63
C SER A 368 -0.07 -0.70 2.04
N HIS A 369 -1.02 -1.52 1.60
CA HIS A 369 -0.96 -2.98 1.64
C HIS A 369 -0.12 -3.57 0.50
N ARG A 370 -0.08 -4.91 0.39
CA ARG A 370 0.31 -5.63 -0.85
C ARG A 370 -0.81 -6.54 -1.35
N SER A 371 -0.73 -7.03 -2.60
CA SER A 371 -1.72 -7.98 -3.13
C SER A 371 -1.80 -9.29 -2.33
N GLY A 372 -0.69 -9.80 -1.80
CA GLY A 372 -0.66 -10.88 -0.79
C GLY A 372 -0.61 -10.29 0.61
N GLU A 373 -1.76 -10.16 1.26
CA GLU A 373 -1.85 -9.69 2.66
C GLU A 373 -2.03 -10.85 3.65
N THR A 374 -1.96 -10.53 4.94
CA THR A 374 -2.29 -11.46 6.03
C THR A 374 -3.39 -10.86 6.92
N GLU A 375 -3.72 -11.53 8.02
CA GLU A 375 -4.55 -10.99 9.09
C GLU A 375 -3.88 -9.83 9.86
N ASP A 376 -2.57 -9.62 9.67
CA ASP A 376 -1.81 -8.56 10.29
C ASP A 376 -2.40 -7.19 9.91
N ASN A 377 -2.52 -6.27 10.85
CA ASN A 377 -3.12 -4.95 10.64
C ASN A 377 -2.17 -3.80 10.98
N THR A 378 -0.86 -4.04 11.01
CA THR A 378 0.17 -3.07 11.39
C THR A 378 0.09 -1.78 10.59
N ILE A 379 -0.22 -1.85 9.29
CA ILE A 379 -0.31 -0.64 8.44
C ILE A 379 -1.44 0.31 8.86
N ALA A 380 -2.49 -0.16 9.53
CA ALA A 380 -3.51 0.71 10.11
C ALA A 380 -2.93 1.55 11.24
N ASP A 381 -2.22 0.91 12.18
CA ASP A 381 -1.52 1.58 13.26
C ASP A 381 -0.44 2.53 12.74
N LEU A 382 0.34 2.13 11.72
CA LEU A 382 1.38 2.98 11.14
C LEU A 382 0.83 4.20 10.39
N ALA A 383 -0.33 4.07 9.71
CA ALA A 383 -0.98 5.21 9.06
C ALA A 383 -1.33 6.31 10.08
N VAL A 384 -1.80 5.91 11.26
CA VAL A 384 -2.14 6.83 12.37
C VAL A 384 -0.89 7.31 13.10
N ALA A 385 0.07 6.41 13.39
CA ALA A 385 1.32 6.73 14.06
C ALA A 385 2.09 7.83 13.33
N LEU A 386 2.18 7.70 12.01
CA LEU A 386 2.98 8.59 11.17
C LEU A 386 2.15 9.73 10.58
N ASN A 387 0.87 9.82 10.96
CA ASN A 387 -0.10 10.80 10.46
C ASN A 387 -0.04 10.93 8.92
N THR A 388 -0.03 9.79 8.20
CA THR A 388 0.08 9.78 6.74
C THR A 388 -1.10 10.49 6.07
N GLY A 389 -2.25 10.50 6.76
CA GLY A 389 -3.49 11.14 6.30
C GLY A 389 -4.22 10.38 5.21
N GLN A 390 -3.60 9.36 4.61
CA GLN A 390 -4.17 8.51 3.56
C GLN A 390 -3.72 7.04 3.71
N ILE A 391 -4.57 6.12 3.28
CA ILE A 391 -4.28 4.67 3.28
C ILE A 391 -4.87 4.00 2.02
N LYS A 392 -4.11 3.10 1.39
CA LYS A 392 -4.55 2.20 0.32
C LYS A 392 -4.49 0.77 0.84
N THR A 393 -5.63 0.23 1.26
CA THR A 393 -5.69 -1.12 1.87
C THR A 393 -6.76 -2.04 1.26
N GLY A 394 -7.16 -1.73 0.02
CA GLY A 394 -8.02 -2.59 -0.80
C GLY A 394 -9.51 -2.28 -0.68
N SER A 395 -10.34 -3.22 -1.11
CA SER A 395 -11.79 -3.05 -1.19
C SER A 395 -12.52 -3.29 0.13
N ALA A 396 -13.83 -3.05 0.13
CA ALA A 396 -14.74 -3.39 1.23
C ALA A 396 -15.15 -4.88 1.23
N SER A 397 -14.18 -5.78 0.97
CA SER A 397 -14.37 -7.23 1.01
C SER A 397 -13.06 -7.94 1.32
N ARG A 398 -13.15 -9.23 1.67
CA ARG A 398 -12.06 -10.11 2.12
C ARG A 398 -11.39 -9.66 3.44
N SER A 399 -11.17 -10.62 4.35
CA SER A 399 -10.70 -10.30 5.71
C SER A 399 -9.27 -9.76 5.76
N ASP A 400 -8.43 -10.08 4.79
CA ASP A 400 -7.07 -9.55 4.62
C ASP A 400 -7.07 -8.02 4.39
N ARG A 401 -8.15 -7.46 3.85
CA ARG A 401 -8.38 -6.01 3.70
C ARG A 401 -9.14 -5.46 4.89
N MET A 402 -10.27 -6.11 5.22
CA MET A 402 -11.17 -5.66 6.28
C MET A 402 -10.51 -5.65 7.66
N ALA A 403 -9.49 -6.47 7.92
CA ALA A 403 -8.74 -6.44 9.18
C ALA A 403 -8.13 -5.06 9.46
N LYS A 404 -7.64 -4.35 8.43
CA LYS A 404 -7.03 -3.03 8.56
C LYS A 404 -8.09 -1.96 8.77
N TYR A 405 -9.18 -2.00 8.00
CA TYR A 405 -10.32 -1.11 8.20
C TYR A 405 -10.94 -1.27 9.59
N ASN A 406 -11.12 -2.50 10.06
CA ASN A 406 -11.61 -2.77 11.41
C ASN A 406 -10.64 -2.29 12.48
N GLN A 407 -9.33 -2.33 12.23
CA GLN A 407 -8.34 -1.78 13.16
C GLN A 407 -8.43 -0.24 13.21
N LEU A 408 -8.59 0.43 12.07
CA LEU A 408 -8.81 1.88 12.04
C LEU A 408 -10.11 2.30 12.74
N LEU A 409 -11.18 1.51 12.67
CA LEU A 409 -12.40 1.74 13.44
C LEU A 409 -12.13 1.66 14.96
N ARG A 410 -11.34 0.68 15.41
CA ARG A 410 -10.93 0.58 16.83
C ARG A 410 -10.06 1.75 17.26
N ILE A 411 -9.11 2.17 16.42
CA ILE A 411 -8.25 3.32 16.71
C ILE A 411 -9.09 4.61 16.80
N GLU A 412 -10.04 4.81 15.88
CA GLU A 412 -10.97 5.94 15.94
C GLU A 412 -11.80 5.91 17.23
N GLU A 413 -12.33 4.75 17.62
CA GLU A 413 -13.07 4.56 18.87
C GLU A 413 -12.22 4.89 20.10
N GLU A 414 -10.97 4.41 20.15
CA GLU A 414 -10.04 4.65 21.27
C GLU A 414 -9.62 6.12 21.37
N LEU A 415 -9.39 6.77 20.22
CA LEU A 415 -9.07 8.19 20.16
C LEU A 415 -10.27 9.08 20.55
N GLY A 416 -11.51 8.64 20.30
CA GLY A 416 -12.70 9.40 20.65
C GLY A 416 -12.67 10.82 20.09
N GLU A 417 -12.88 11.83 20.95
CA GLU A 417 -12.99 13.23 20.55
C GLU A 417 -11.69 13.84 19.98
N ILE A 418 -10.53 13.23 20.24
CA ILE A 418 -9.24 13.74 19.72
C ILE A 418 -8.87 13.15 18.35
N ALA A 419 -9.67 12.22 17.82
CA ALA A 419 -9.51 11.70 16.48
C ALA A 419 -9.68 12.82 15.45
N TYR A 420 -8.67 12.98 14.58
CA TYR A 420 -8.70 13.93 13.48
C TYR A 420 -8.86 13.19 12.15
N PHE A 421 -9.89 13.51 11.38
CA PHE A 421 -10.06 13.00 10.02
C PHE A 421 -9.84 14.14 9.02
N PRO A 422 -8.84 14.05 8.13
CA PRO A 422 -8.36 15.19 7.34
C PRO A 422 -9.29 15.62 6.21
N GLN A 423 -10.21 14.74 5.76
CA GLN A 423 -11.08 15.02 4.61
C GLN A 423 -10.25 15.43 3.37
N GLU A 424 -10.67 16.45 2.64
CA GLU A 424 -9.92 17.03 1.51
C GLU A 424 -8.56 17.61 1.91
N LYS A 425 -8.31 17.92 3.19
CA LYS A 425 -6.98 18.38 3.66
C LYS A 425 -5.93 17.27 3.67
N ALA A 426 -6.32 16.03 3.35
CA ALA A 426 -5.37 14.94 3.13
C ALA A 426 -4.49 15.19 1.91
N PHE A 427 -4.92 16.03 0.96
CA PHE A 427 -4.19 16.36 -0.25
C PHE A 427 -3.43 17.69 -0.13
N LYS A 428 -2.28 17.78 -0.82
CA LYS A 428 -1.43 18.98 -0.88
C LYS A 428 -1.37 19.58 -2.30
N ILE A 429 -2.54 19.72 -2.91
CA ILE A 429 -2.77 20.25 -4.26
C ILE A 429 -3.59 21.56 -4.15
N LYS A 430 -3.55 22.40 -5.18
CA LYS A 430 -4.08 23.78 -5.16
C LYS A 430 -5.59 23.89 -5.34
#